data_AF-A0A6P8AZR6-F1
#
_entry.id   AF-A0A6P8AZR6-F1
#
_cell.length_a   1.000
_cell.length_b   1.000
_cell.length_c   1.000
_cell.angle_alpha   90.00
_cell.angle_beta   90.00
_cell.angle_gamma   90.00
#
_symmetry.space_group_name_H-M   'P 1'
#
loop_
_entity.id
_entity.type
_entity.pdbx_description
1 polymer ?
#
loop_
_entity_poly.entity_id
_entity_poly.type
_entity_poly.pdbx_seq_one_letter_code
_entity_poly.pdbx_strand_id
1 'polypeptide(L)'
;MRFGSILAAFAALSPIATVLAVGECHITIWEGKTPIGTEIAIEGGEYVTIAGYQCNAGAGCTAHCIGLPKNLKERGVYHGEM
;
A
#
# COMPACT_ATOMS: atom_id res chain seq x y z
N MET A 1 -19.27 30.13 44.93
CA MET A 1 -18.66 28.80 45.13
C MET A 1 -18.86 28.00 43.86
N ARG A 2 -17.90 27.13 43.55
CA ARG A 2 -17.56 26.58 42.22
C ARG A 2 -18.66 25.69 41.62
N PHE A 3 -19.04 25.94 40.37
CA PHE A 3 -19.46 24.86 39.46
C PHE A 3 -18.26 24.56 38.57
N GLY A 4 -17.54 23.50 38.93
CA GLY A 4 -16.38 23.02 38.17
C GLY A 4 -16.87 22.36 36.89
N SER A 5 -16.50 22.95 35.75
CA SER A 5 -16.66 22.35 34.43
C SER A 5 -15.92 21.02 34.37
N ILE A 6 -16.67 19.92 34.27
CA ILE A 6 -16.16 18.64 33.80
C ILE A 6 -16.04 18.76 32.28
N LEU A 7 -14.95 19.38 31.82
CA LEU A 7 -14.47 19.25 30.45
C LEU A 7 -13.63 17.97 30.38
N ALA A 8 -14.34 16.83 30.40
CA ALA A 8 -13.84 15.64 29.74
C ALA A 8 -14.22 15.80 28.27
N ALA A 9 -13.24 15.71 27.38
CA ALA A 9 -13.19 14.61 26.42
C ALA A 9 -12.30 14.96 25.21
N PHE A 10 -11.80 13.88 24.65
CA PHE A 10 -11.09 13.78 23.38
C PHE A 10 -9.66 14.31 23.42
N ALA A 11 -8.81 13.44 23.95
CA ALA A 11 -7.62 13.00 23.24
C ALA A 11 -7.86 13.01 21.72
N ALA A 12 -7.52 14.12 21.07
CA ALA A 12 -7.07 14.08 19.70
C ALA A 12 -5.67 13.45 19.77
N LEU A 13 -5.65 12.12 19.89
CA LEU A 13 -4.57 11.33 19.33
C LEU A 13 -4.54 11.76 17.86
N SER A 14 -3.69 12.73 17.56
CA SER A 14 -3.14 12.86 16.24
C SER A 14 -2.74 11.44 15.86
N PRO A 15 -3.31 10.82 14.81
CA PRO A 15 -2.55 9.78 14.16
C PRO A 15 -1.29 10.50 13.77
N ILE A 16 -0.21 10.24 14.52
CA ILE A 16 1.13 10.40 14.02
C ILE A 16 1.00 9.71 12.66
N ALA A 17 0.94 10.51 11.61
CA ALA A 17 1.19 10.06 10.27
C ALA A 17 2.58 9.46 10.41
N THR A 18 2.61 8.17 10.73
CA THR A 18 3.79 7.36 10.72
C THR A 18 4.28 7.58 9.33
N VAL A 19 5.34 8.39 9.23
CA VAL A 19 6.15 8.56 8.04
C VAL A 19 6.79 7.19 7.85
N LEU A 20 5.97 6.22 7.43
CA LEU A 20 6.42 5.05 6.71
C LEU A 20 7.13 5.64 5.53
N ALA A 21 8.42 5.37 5.41
CA ALA A 21 9.20 5.75 4.26
C ALA A 21 8.37 5.36 3.02
N VAL A 22 7.84 6.38 2.35
CA VAL A 22 6.94 6.19 1.21
C VAL A 22 7.84 5.78 0.06
N GLY A 23 8.12 4.48 -0.04
CA GLY A 23 8.92 3.90 -1.10
C GLY A 23 8.08 3.78 -2.36
N GLU A 24 8.67 4.11 -3.51
CA GLU A 24 8.11 3.70 -4.79
C GLU A 24 8.44 2.21 -4.99
N CYS A 25 7.41 1.43 -5.27
CA CYS A 25 7.47 -0.01 -5.46
C CYS A 25 7.08 -0.35 -6.89
N HIS A 26 7.89 -1.14 -7.58
CA HIS A 26 7.52 -1.73 -8.85
C HIS A 26 6.76 -3.02 -8.59
N ILE A 27 5.49 -3.02 -8.95
CA ILE A 27 4.64 -4.22 -8.91
C ILE A 27 4.59 -4.80 -10.30
N THR A 28 5.01 -6.07 -10.44
CA THR A 28 4.90 -6.83 -11.68
C THR A 28 3.98 -8.03 -11.49
N ILE A 29 3.06 -8.22 -12.43
CA ILE A 29 2.26 -9.43 -12.57
C ILE A 29 2.92 -10.34 -13.61
N TRP A 30 3.05 -11.61 -13.27
CA TRP A 30 3.70 -12.65 -14.05
C TRP A 30 2.74 -13.78 -14.39
N GLU A 31 2.78 -14.23 -15.64
CA GLU A 31 2.21 -15.50 -16.08
C GLU A 31 3.36 -16.49 -16.32
N GLY A 32 3.56 -17.42 -15.38
CA GLY A 32 4.72 -18.31 -15.40
C GLY A 32 6.04 -17.54 -15.27
N LYS A 33 6.77 -17.38 -16.38
CA LYS A 33 8.04 -16.62 -16.47
C LYS A 33 7.92 -15.33 -17.27
N THR A 34 6.74 -15.01 -17.79
CA THR A 34 6.51 -13.86 -18.64
C THR A 34 5.86 -12.74 -17.82
N PRO A 35 6.44 -11.53 -17.76
CA PRO A 35 5.77 -10.39 -17.14
C PRO A 35 4.65 -9.92 -18.07
N ILE A 36 3.44 -9.78 -17.52
CA ILE A 36 2.24 -9.37 -18.28
C ILE A 36 1.79 -7.94 -17.95
N GLY A 37 2.36 -7.34 -16.92
CA GLY A 37 2.17 -5.93 -16.59
C GLY A 37 3.08 -5.52 -15.44
N THR A 38 3.59 -4.29 -15.49
CA THR A 38 4.39 -3.68 -14.43
C THR A 38 3.95 -2.24 -14.25
N GLU A 39 3.73 -1.81 -13.01
CA GLU A 39 3.47 -0.42 -12.68
C GLU A 39 4.19 -0.02 -11.40
N ILE A 40 4.38 1.29 -11.25
CA ILE A 40 4.91 1.88 -10.03
C ILE A 40 3.72 2.20 -9.12
N ALA A 41 3.76 1.64 -7.91
CA ALA A 41 2.82 1.93 -6.84
C ALA A 41 3.57 2.51 -5.65
N ILE A 42 2.87 3.33 -4.88
CA ILE A 42 3.40 3.92 -3.66
C ILE A 42 3.17 2.93 -2.51
N GLU A 43 4.19 2.66 -1.69
CA GLU A 43 4.05 1.83 -0.48
C GLU A 43 3.01 2.43 0.48
N GLY A 44 2.00 1.63 0.82
CA GLY A 44 0.84 2.06 1.61
C GLY A 44 -0.09 3.05 0.89
N GLY A 45 0.14 3.27 -0.41
CA GLY A 45 -0.63 4.17 -1.25
C GLY A 45 -1.90 3.54 -1.81
N GLU A 46 -2.48 4.25 -2.79
CA GLU A 46 -3.71 3.82 -3.47
C GLU A 46 -3.49 2.62 -4.41
N TYR A 47 -4.60 1.98 -4.78
CA TYR A 47 -4.59 0.93 -5.78
C TYR A 47 -4.29 1.50 -7.18
N VAL A 48 -3.38 0.84 -7.89
CA VAL A 48 -3.08 1.07 -9.30
C VAL A 48 -3.64 -0.08 -10.14
N THR A 49 -3.91 0.17 -11.42
CA THR A 49 -4.41 -0.89 -12.31
C THR A 49 -3.26 -1.48 -13.13
N ILE A 50 -3.00 -2.78 -12.99
CA ILE A 50 -1.91 -3.50 -13.66
C ILE A 50 -2.51 -4.70 -14.39
N ALA A 51 -2.31 -4.78 -15.70
CA ALA A 51 -2.87 -5.85 -16.54
C ALA A 51 -4.39 -6.10 -16.33
N GLY A 52 -5.15 -5.05 -15.98
CA GLY A 52 -6.59 -5.12 -15.70
C GLY A 52 -6.97 -5.47 -14.26
N TYR A 53 -6.00 -5.65 -13.35
CA TYR A 53 -6.22 -5.95 -11.93
C TYR A 53 -5.88 -4.74 -11.05
N GLN A 54 -6.62 -4.55 -9.97
CA GLN A 54 -6.30 -3.53 -8.97
C GLN A 54 -5.24 -4.06 -8.01
N CYS A 55 -4.08 -3.43 -7.99
CA CYS A 55 -2.92 -3.81 -7.19
C CYS A 55 -2.50 -2.67 -6.27
N ASN A 56 -2.05 -2.97 -5.06
CA ASN A 56 -1.40 -2.00 -4.19
C ASN A 56 -0.06 -2.53 -3.67
N ALA A 57 0.83 -1.60 -3.32
CA ALA A 57 2.07 -1.93 -2.63
C ALA A 57 1.82 -1.83 -1.12
N GLY A 58 1.75 -2.97 -0.44
CA GLY A 58 1.77 -3.04 1.02
C GLY A 58 3.16 -2.78 1.59
N ALA A 59 3.26 -2.77 2.92
CA ALA A 59 4.51 -2.53 3.62
C ALA A 59 5.64 -3.46 3.12
N GLY A 60 6.85 -2.93 2.97
CA GLY A 60 7.98 -3.69 2.43
C GLY A 60 7.92 -3.92 0.91
N CYS A 61 7.18 -3.10 0.16
CA CYS A 61 6.80 -3.36 -1.25
C CYS A 61 6.14 -4.73 -1.48
N THR A 62 5.33 -5.21 -0.53
CA THR A 62 4.56 -6.43 -0.73
C THR A 62 3.43 -6.16 -1.71
N ALA A 63 3.52 -6.67 -2.94
CA ALA A 63 2.43 -6.53 -3.91
C ALA A 63 1.19 -7.30 -3.48
N HIS A 64 0.01 -6.69 -3.64
CA HIS A 64 -1.27 -7.33 -3.41
C HIS A 64 -2.27 -6.91 -4.50
N CYS A 65 -2.74 -7.84 -5.32
CA CYS A 65 -3.72 -7.61 -6.39
C CYS A 65 -5.06 -8.31 -6.12
N ILE A 66 -6.15 -7.58 -6.34
CA ILE A 66 -7.51 -8.06 -6.13
C ILE A 66 -7.95 -8.92 -7.32
N GLY A 67 -8.47 -10.11 -7.03
CA GLY A 67 -9.04 -11.00 -8.04
C GLY A 67 -8.01 -11.66 -8.94
N LEU A 68 -6.73 -11.66 -8.53
CA LEU A 68 -5.66 -12.31 -9.29
C LEU A 68 -5.89 -13.84 -9.32
N PRO A 69 -6.01 -14.47 -10.50
CA PRO A 69 -6.19 -15.92 -10.59
C PRO A 69 -4.91 -16.66 -10.19
N LYS A 70 -5.05 -17.90 -9.70
CA LYS A 70 -3.94 -18.68 -9.09
C LYS A 70 -2.77 -19.01 -10.04
N ASN A 71 -2.97 -18.93 -11.36
CA ASN A 71 -1.93 -19.12 -12.37
C ASN A 71 -1.03 -17.90 -12.54
N LEU A 72 -1.46 -16.74 -12.05
CA LEU A 72 -0.71 -15.50 -12.08
C LEU A 72 -0.03 -15.26 -10.73
N LYS A 73 1.11 -14.58 -10.78
CA LYS A 73 1.87 -14.19 -9.60
C LYS A 73 2.12 -12.69 -9.61
N GLU A 74 1.91 -12.05 -8.48
CA GLU A 74 2.34 -10.68 -8.24
C GLU A 74 3.68 -10.67 -7.51
N ARG A 75 4.51 -9.68 -7.81
CA ARG A 75 5.76 -9.43 -7.11
C ARG A 75 5.97 -7.93 -7.03
N GLY A 76 6.25 -7.44 -5.82
CA GLY A 76 6.71 -6.07 -5.62
C GLY A 76 8.22 -6.04 -5.31
N VAL A 77 8.90 -5.00 -5.79
CA VAL A 77 10.32 -4.72 -5.53
C VAL A 77 10.47 -3.21 -5.33
N TYR A 78 11.36 -2.77 -4.45
CA TYR A 78 11.67 -1.35 -4.31
C TYR A 78 12.23 -0.78 -5.61
N HIS A 79 11.75 0.40 -6.02
CA HIS A 79 12.19 1.04 -7.26
C HIS A 79 13.72 1.23 -7.32
N GLY A 80 14.34 1.57 -6.19
CA GLY A 80 15.79 1.75 -6.09
C GLY A 80 16.63 0.46 -6.08
N GLU A 81 15.99 -0.72 -6.04
CA GLU A 81 16.66 -2.04 -6.02
C GLU A 81 16.50 -2.83 -7.33
N MET A 82 15.85 -2.23 -8.35
CA MET A 82 15.70 -2.83 -9.69
C MET A 82 16.92 -2.62 -10.59
#